data_AF-A0A970PGV9-F1
#
_entry.id   AF-A0A970PGV9-F1
#
_cell.length_a   1.000
_cell.length_b   1.000
_cell.length_c   1.000
_cell.angle_alpha   90.00
_cell.angle_beta   90.00
_cell.angle_gamma   90.00
#
_symmetry.space_group_name_H-M   'P 1'
#
loop_
_entity.id
_entity.type
_entity.pdbx_description
1 polymer ?
#
loop_
_entity_poly.entity_id
_entity_poly.type
_entity_poly.pdbx_seq_one_letter_code
_entity_poly.pdbx_strand_id
1 'polypeptide(L)'
;DYEAPLISEFISADFNPEKKQLHINVKGAGKAGDMVDVTLITLYDSSLGKTYRLTNTANIGSAGTVKDANTLKIDIGPTDMTGLAGFGGTDVYLLIIEGSLLKDAAGNGSQSLGHSITLPVTVVTKLEAPTNIVLTPIGTAVVPNTINSSTLQLTASANIVPGQAVGGRAELYVGNKLVATDTLISATDTSVTFTTIDVAPTYANLMVLIPTGGEVTVKLYNANNDVVTSKAGPTLKVDYIAPTLTNISSVIYNRFAHQLYFTVIGAGATGDKVNVNMITIHDPILGRTYQLTASTNGSDGFVNGENSIVVNIGSTDRYGLTGFESDNMYITIAPGSFIKDEAGNVSPNRTEAITIPVILIK
;
A
#
# COMPACT_ATOMS: atom_id res chain seq x y z
N ASP A 1 19.58 -55.54 20.20
CA ASP A 1 19.31 -54.67 21.35
C ASP A 1 18.20 -55.33 22.13
N TYR A 2 18.32 -55.43 23.46
CA TYR A 2 17.26 -56.02 24.29
C TYR A 2 16.42 -54.94 24.99
N GLU A 3 16.88 -53.69 24.99
CA GLU A 3 16.16 -52.58 25.61
C GLU A 3 15.29 -51.87 24.58
N ALA A 4 14.02 -51.67 24.94
CA ALA A 4 13.10 -50.89 24.12
C ALA A 4 13.53 -49.40 24.09
N PRO A 5 13.32 -48.70 22.97
CA PRO A 5 13.63 -47.28 22.88
C PRO A 5 12.77 -46.48 23.88
N LEU A 6 13.35 -45.44 24.48
CA LEU A 6 12.68 -44.58 25.46
C LEU A 6 12.53 -43.16 24.90
N ILE A 7 11.55 -42.41 25.41
CA ILE A 7 11.52 -40.94 25.41
C ILE A 7 11.16 -40.53 26.83
N SER A 8 12.01 -39.71 27.47
CA SER A 8 11.78 -39.28 28.85
C SER A 8 10.93 -38.01 28.95
N GLU A 9 10.98 -37.14 27.94
CA GLU A 9 10.25 -35.87 27.93
C GLU A 9 10.05 -35.38 26.49
N PHE A 10 8.89 -34.79 26.21
CA PHE A 10 8.62 -34.05 24.97
C PHE A 10 8.63 -32.55 25.27
N ILE A 11 9.30 -31.76 24.43
CA ILE A 11 9.56 -30.34 24.71
C ILE A 11 8.80 -29.45 23.74
N SER A 12 9.09 -29.57 22.44
CA SER A 12 8.55 -28.73 21.39
C SER A 12 8.75 -29.39 20.02
N ALA A 13 8.30 -28.75 18.95
CA ALA A 13 8.65 -29.15 17.61
C ALA A 13 8.97 -27.95 16.70
N ASP A 14 9.72 -28.20 15.64
CA ASP A 14 10.09 -27.22 14.62
C ASP A 14 9.74 -27.77 13.24
N PHE A 15 8.88 -27.08 12.51
CA PHE A 15 8.51 -27.46 11.14
C PHE A 15 9.16 -26.51 10.13
N ASN A 16 9.93 -27.07 9.20
CA ASN A 16 10.54 -26.35 8.09
C ASN A 16 9.97 -26.87 6.76
N PRO A 17 9.02 -26.16 6.14
CA PRO A 17 8.41 -26.60 4.89
C PRO A 17 9.38 -26.60 3.70
N GLU A 18 10.35 -25.67 3.66
CA GLU A 18 11.35 -25.61 2.57
C GLU A 18 12.27 -26.84 2.54
N LYS A 19 12.72 -27.28 3.72
CA LYS A 19 13.55 -28.48 3.90
C LYS A 19 12.74 -29.76 3.94
N LYS A 20 11.40 -29.66 3.96
CA LYS A 20 10.47 -30.79 4.14
C LYS A 20 10.77 -31.59 5.40
N GLN A 21 11.02 -30.91 6.51
CA GLN A 21 11.46 -31.52 7.76
C GLN A 21 10.63 -31.05 8.94
N LEU A 22 10.25 -31.99 9.80
CA LEU A 22 9.74 -31.74 11.13
C LEU A 22 10.73 -32.32 12.14
N HIS A 23 11.19 -31.49 13.07
CA HIS A 23 11.97 -31.94 14.22
C HIS A 23 11.09 -31.92 15.47
N ILE A 24 11.13 -32.97 16.25
CA ILE A 24 10.49 -33.00 17.58
C ILE A 24 11.62 -33.00 18.61
N ASN A 25 11.65 -31.94 19.41
CA ASN A 25 12.61 -31.76 20.48
C ASN A 25 12.14 -32.56 21.70
N VAL A 26 13.00 -33.48 22.14
CA VAL A 26 12.71 -34.43 23.22
C VAL A 26 13.91 -34.52 24.16
N LYS A 27 13.80 -35.28 25.26
CA LYS A 27 14.95 -35.75 26.05
C LYS A 27 14.99 -37.26 26.14
N GLY A 28 16.20 -37.81 26.08
CA GLY A 28 16.43 -39.24 26.30
C GLY A 28 15.72 -40.10 25.27
N ALA A 29 15.73 -39.67 24.00
CA ALA A 29 15.31 -40.51 22.88
C ALA A 29 16.18 -41.77 22.82
N GLY A 30 15.64 -42.83 22.21
CA GLY A 30 16.34 -44.08 21.93
C GLY A 30 17.60 -43.91 21.08
N LYS A 31 18.09 -45.02 20.53
CA LYS A 31 19.32 -45.00 19.75
C LYS A 31 19.11 -44.26 18.43
N ALA A 32 20.10 -43.51 17.99
CA ALA A 32 20.08 -42.89 16.67
C ALA A 32 19.82 -43.95 15.58
N GLY A 33 18.85 -43.69 14.71
CA GLY A 33 18.39 -44.61 13.68
C GLY A 33 17.15 -45.43 14.06
N ASP A 34 16.72 -45.45 15.33
CA ASP A 34 15.42 -46.06 15.69
C ASP A 34 14.28 -45.35 14.94
N MET A 35 13.28 -46.12 14.51
CA MET A 35 12.17 -45.60 13.70
C MET A 35 11.19 -44.83 14.58
N VAL A 36 10.61 -43.77 14.01
CA VAL A 36 9.49 -43.02 14.60
C VAL A 36 8.22 -43.40 13.83
N ASP A 37 7.18 -43.82 14.55
CA ASP A 37 5.86 -44.02 13.98
C ASP A 37 5.18 -42.68 13.70
N VAL A 38 5.43 -42.16 12.49
CA VAL A 38 4.84 -40.90 12.04
C VAL A 38 3.32 -40.94 11.99
N THR A 39 2.69 -42.12 11.95
CA THR A 39 1.22 -42.20 11.92
C THR A 39 0.60 -41.79 13.24
N LEU A 40 1.35 -41.66 14.32
CA LEU A 40 0.86 -41.10 15.58
C LEU A 40 0.95 -39.57 15.63
N ILE A 41 1.47 -38.94 14.58
CA ILE A 41 1.73 -37.50 14.54
C ILE A 41 0.65 -36.78 13.73
N THR A 42 0.03 -35.78 14.35
CA THR A 42 -0.94 -34.88 13.72
C THR A 42 -0.50 -33.44 13.94
N LEU A 43 -0.55 -32.62 12.91
CA LEU A 43 -0.41 -31.17 13.05
C LEU A 43 -1.81 -30.54 13.08
N TYR A 44 -1.97 -29.51 13.91
CA TYR A 44 -3.17 -28.68 13.99
C TYR A 44 -2.77 -27.22 13.87
N ASP A 45 -3.39 -26.51 12.94
CA ASP A 45 -3.25 -25.06 12.77
C ASP A 45 -4.56 -24.41 13.21
N SER A 46 -4.51 -23.61 14.27
CA SER A 46 -5.71 -23.05 14.89
C SER A 46 -6.33 -21.92 14.08
N SER A 47 -5.50 -21.12 13.41
CA SER A 47 -5.92 -20.01 12.54
C SER A 47 -6.63 -20.52 11.30
N LEU A 48 -6.17 -21.66 10.77
CA LEU A 48 -6.81 -22.32 9.63
C LEU A 48 -7.95 -23.26 10.03
N GLY A 49 -8.06 -23.61 11.31
CA GLY A 49 -8.97 -24.66 11.79
C GLY A 49 -8.70 -26.02 11.13
N LYS A 50 -7.45 -26.25 10.69
CA LYS A 50 -7.07 -27.40 9.85
C LYS A 50 -6.23 -28.38 10.64
N THR A 51 -6.55 -29.67 10.54
CA THR A 51 -5.74 -30.76 11.09
C THR A 51 -5.20 -31.63 9.96
N TYR A 52 -3.99 -32.18 10.14
CA TYR A 52 -3.40 -33.11 9.20
C TYR A 52 -2.57 -34.17 9.91
N ARG A 53 -2.95 -35.43 9.74
CA ARG A 53 -2.25 -36.60 10.28
C ARG A 53 -1.23 -37.10 9.26
N LEU A 54 0.02 -37.25 9.67
CA LEU A 54 1.08 -37.75 8.80
C LEU A 54 0.83 -39.22 8.43
N THR A 55 1.31 -39.61 7.25
CA THR A 55 1.17 -40.96 6.72
C THR A 55 2.55 -41.61 6.55
N ASN A 56 2.63 -42.94 6.57
CA ASN A 56 3.88 -43.69 6.33
C ASN A 56 3.84 -44.49 5.02
N THR A 57 3.04 -44.04 4.05
CA THR A 57 2.85 -44.72 2.77
C THR A 57 4.17 -44.76 1.99
N ALA A 58 4.58 -45.96 1.54
CA ALA A 58 5.85 -46.15 0.85
C ALA A 58 6.07 -45.15 -0.30
N ASN A 59 7.20 -44.45 -0.28
CA ASN A 59 7.67 -43.46 -1.27
C ASN A 59 6.87 -42.14 -1.40
N ILE A 60 5.74 -41.98 -0.71
CA ILE A 60 4.91 -40.75 -0.82
C ILE A 60 4.50 -40.14 0.52
N GLY A 61 4.44 -40.93 1.60
CA GLY A 61 4.26 -40.47 2.98
C GLY A 61 5.58 -40.09 3.65
N SER A 62 5.51 -39.66 4.90
CA SER A 62 6.65 -39.28 5.72
C SER A 62 7.39 -40.49 6.31
N ALA A 63 8.66 -40.26 6.66
CA ALA A 63 9.49 -41.22 7.37
C ALA A 63 10.17 -40.52 8.56
N GLY A 64 10.19 -41.18 9.71
CA GLY A 64 10.75 -40.62 10.93
C GLY A 64 11.83 -41.51 11.54
N THR A 65 12.86 -40.89 12.09
CA THR A 65 13.97 -41.55 12.78
C THR A 65 14.42 -40.75 14.01
N VAL A 66 14.96 -41.44 15.01
CA VAL A 66 15.72 -40.79 16.07
C VAL A 66 17.02 -40.29 15.48
N LYS A 67 17.24 -38.97 15.53
CA LYS A 67 18.48 -38.35 15.03
C LYS A 67 19.58 -38.45 16.08
N ASP A 68 19.23 -38.08 17.31
CA ASP A 68 20.08 -38.10 18.49
C ASP A 68 19.19 -38.14 19.76
N ALA A 69 19.81 -38.17 20.93
CA ALA A 69 19.12 -38.28 22.22
C ALA A 69 18.11 -37.16 22.50
N ASN A 70 18.16 -36.04 21.76
CA ASN A 70 17.31 -34.87 21.98
C ASN A 70 16.41 -34.52 20.78
N THR A 71 16.48 -35.28 19.68
CA THR A 71 15.77 -34.91 18.46
C THR A 71 15.25 -36.12 17.71
N LEU A 72 13.96 -36.10 17.42
CA LEU A 72 13.34 -36.94 16.39
C LEU A 72 13.30 -36.16 15.09
N LYS A 73 13.73 -36.76 13.99
CA LYS A 73 13.70 -36.16 12.66
C LYS A 73 12.68 -36.89 11.80
N ILE A 74 11.75 -36.13 11.25
CA ILE A 74 10.75 -36.61 10.31
C ILE A 74 11.01 -35.91 8.97
N ASP A 75 11.36 -36.71 7.97
CA ASP A 75 11.41 -36.27 6.58
C ASP A 75 10.00 -36.40 5.99
N ILE A 76 9.42 -35.26 5.60
CA ILE A 76 8.03 -35.17 5.18
C ILE A 76 7.88 -35.54 3.71
N GLY A 77 7.04 -36.53 3.44
CA GLY A 77 6.79 -37.02 2.09
C GLY A 77 5.97 -36.05 1.23
N PRO A 78 5.98 -36.19 -0.10
CA PRO A 78 5.20 -35.33 -1.01
C PRO A 78 3.69 -35.27 -0.72
N THR A 79 3.07 -36.38 -0.33
CA THR A 79 1.64 -36.42 0.03
C THR A 79 1.38 -35.61 1.28
N ASP A 80 2.19 -35.83 2.32
CA ASP A 80 2.04 -35.13 3.58
C ASP A 80 2.36 -33.64 3.45
N MET A 81 3.33 -33.28 2.60
CA MET A 81 3.64 -31.89 2.29
C MET A 81 2.45 -31.18 1.61
N THR A 82 1.75 -31.87 0.72
CA THR A 82 0.53 -31.34 0.09
C THR A 82 -0.59 -31.16 1.13
N GLY A 83 -0.72 -32.13 2.04
CA GLY A 83 -1.68 -32.05 3.15
C GLY A 83 -1.41 -30.90 4.12
N LEU A 84 -0.15 -30.65 4.41
CA LEU A 84 0.35 -29.56 5.23
C LEU A 84 0.42 -28.21 4.50
N ALA A 85 -0.04 -28.12 3.24
CA ALA A 85 -0.14 -26.84 2.56
C ALA A 85 -0.98 -25.85 3.39
N GLY A 86 -0.43 -24.67 3.63
CA GLY A 86 -1.05 -23.64 4.46
C GLY A 86 -0.59 -23.61 5.92
N PHE A 87 -0.01 -24.69 6.46
CA PHE A 87 0.42 -24.69 7.87
C PHE A 87 1.56 -23.70 8.07
N GLY A 88 1.38 -22.75 9.00
CA GLY A 88 2.29 -21.61 9.17
C GLY A 88 2.02 -20.79 10.43
N GLY A 89 2.88 -19.81 10.71
CA GLY A 89 2.70 -18.91 11.86
C GLY A 89 3.10 -19.45 13.24
N THR A 90 2.52 -18.85 14.29
CA THR A 90 2.86 -19.09 15.71
C THR A 90 1.84 -19.96 16.45
N ASP A 91 0.83 -20.46 15.76
CA ASP A 91 -0.35 -21.13 16.34
C ASP A 91 -0.56 -22.54 15.75
N VAL A 92 0.54 -23.14 15.32
CA VAL A 92 0.61 -24.55 14.93
C VAL A 92 0.99 -25.40 16.15
N TYR A 93 0.27 -26.51 16.32
CA TYR A 93 0.47 -27.47 17.39
C TYR A 93 0.70 -28.87 16.82
N LEU A 94 1.55 -29.63 17.49
CA LEU A 94 1.76 -31.05 17.24
C LEU A 94 0.94 -31.84 18.24
N LEU A 95 0.10 -32.74 17.77
CA LEU A 95 -0.56 -33.75 18.58
C LEU A 95 0.08 -35.10 18.29
N ILE A 96 0.66 -35.70 19.33
CA ILE A 96 1.12 -37.09 19.31
C ILE A 96 0.03 -37.91 20.00
N ILE A 97 -0.69 -38.73 19.24
CA ILE A 97 -1.76 -39.55 19.79
C ILE A 97 -1.21 -40.75 20.57
N GLU A 98 -2.05 -41.35 21.40
CA GLU A 98 -1.66 -42.49 22.24
C GLU A 98 -1.12 -43.66 21.40
N GLY A 99 0.03 -44.20 21.81
CA GLY A 99 0.68 -45.34 21.18
C GLY A 99 2.17 -45.42 21.51
N SER A 100 2.84 -46.44 20.97
CA SER A 100 4.30 -46.60 21.03
C SER A 100 4.95 -45.84 19.87
N LEU A 101 5.58 -44.70 20.17
CA LEU A 101 6.10 -43.80 19.13
C LEU A 101 7.41 -44.28 18.49
N LEU A 102 8.29 -44.95 19.24
CA LEU A 102 9.58 -45.42 18.70
C LEU A 102 9.58 -46.93 18.49
N LYS A 103 10.35 -47.39 17.52
CA LYS A 103 10.59 -48.82 17.25
C LYS A 103 12.05 -49.04 16.87
N ASP A 104 12.75 -49.93 17.56
CA ASP A 104 14.14 -50.26 17.24
C ASP A 104 14.24 -51.20 16.02
N ALA A 105 15.47 -51.49 15.59
CA ALA A 105 15.75 -52.41 14.48
C ALA A 105 15.35 -53.87 14.77
N ALA A 106 15.25 -54.27 16.04
CA ALA A 106 14.80 -55.60 16.44
C ALA A 106 13.26 -55.70 16.50
N GLY A 107 12.57 -54.57 16.36
CA GLY A 107 11.12 -54.45 16.39
C GLY A 107 10.53 -54.18 17.76
N ASN A 108 11.34 -53.93 18.79
CA ASN A 108 10.89 -53.54 20.11
C ASN A 108 10.33 -52.11 20.07
N GLY A 109 9.08 -51.95 20.49
CA GLY A 109 8.42 -50.65 20.58
C GLY A 109 8.71 -49.95 21.90
N SER A 110 8.73 -48.62 21.89
CA SER A 110 8.78 -47.83 23.13
C SER A 110 7.55 -48.08 24.01
N GLN A 111 7.63 -47.66 25.27
CA GLN A 111 6.45 -47.60 26.12
C GLN A 111 5.36 -46.74 25.44
N SER A 112 4.10 -47.18 25.56
CA SER A 112 2.96 -46.40 25.12
C SER A 112 2.79 -45.15 25.99
N LEU A 113 2.50 -44.01 25.36
CA LEU A 113 2.35 -42.72 26.05
C LEU A 113 1.16 -42.70 27.04
N GLY A 114 0.16 -43.58 26.87
CA GLY A 114 -1.03 -43.69 27.73
C GLY A 114 -1.98 -42.48 27.70
N HIS A 115 -1.63 -41.43 26.96
CA HIS A 115 -2.42 -40.23 26.69
C HIS A 115 -1.86 -39.53 25.43
N SER A 116 -2.60 -38.56 24.90
CA SER A 116 -2.09 -37.73 23.80
C SER A 116 -1.27 -36.56 24.33
N ILE A 117 -0.22 -36.19 23.60
CA ILE A 117 0.68 -35.08 23.94
C ILE A 117 0.49 -33.96 22.94
N THR A 118 0.32 -32.73 23.41
CA THR A 118 0.27 -31.52 22.58
C THR A 118 1.52 -30.69 22.78
N LEU A 119 2.22 -30.34 21.70
CA LEU A 119 3.43 -29.52 21.71
C LEU A 119 3.24 -28.27 20.85
N PRO A 120 3.80 -27.11 21.23
CA PRO A 120 3.90 -25.98 20.31
C PRO A 120 4.85 -26.32 19.16
N VAL A 121 4.49 -25.89 17.94
CA VAL A 121 5.34 -26.00 16.75
C VAL A 121 5.83 -24.60 16.36
N THR A 122 7.14 -24.43 16.31
CA THR A 122 7.74 -23.26 15.66
C THR A 122 7.81 -23.56 14.17
N VAL A 123 7.04 -22.83 13.35
CA VAL A 123 7.18 -22.93 11.90
C VAL A 123 8.25 -21.96 11.42
N VAL A 124 9.26 -22.47 10.72
CA VAL A 124 10.31 -21.63 10.12
C VAL A 124 9.78 -21.06 8.81
N THR A 125 9.05 -19.95 8.89
CA THR A 125 8.66 -19.15 7.72
C THR A 125 9.12 -17.71 7.98
N LYS A 126 10.17 -17.27 7.29
CA LYS A 126 10.65 -15.89 7.41
C LYS A 126 10.11 -15.06 6.27
N LEU A 127 8.82 -14.78 6.31
CA LEU A 127 8.25 -13.75 5.45
C LEU A 127 8.68 -12.39 5.99
N GLU A 128 9.46 -11.65 5.23
CA GLU A 128 9.84 -10.27 5.55
C GLU A 128 8.80 -9.30 4.99
N ALA A 129 8.43 -8.32 5.81
CA ALA A 129 7.43 -7.32 5.44
C ALA A 129 7.84 -6.52 4.19
N PRO A 130 6.92 -6.22 3.26
CA PRO A 130 7.19 -5.35 2.13
C PRO A 130 7.69 -3.96 2.56
N THR A 131 8.54 -3.36 1.74
CA THR A 131 9.13 -2.04 1.98
C THR A 131 9.06 -1.15 0.74
N ASN A 132 9.42 0.14 0.87
CA ASN A 132 9.50 1.09 -0.24
C ASN A 132 8.24 1.14 -1.10
N ILE A 133 7.08 1.33 -0.47
CA ILE A 133 5.82 1.49 -1.19
C ILE A 133 5.88 2.80 -1.99
N VAL A 134 5.74 2.69 -3.32
CA VAL A 134 5.70 3.83 -4.24
C VAL A 134 4.34 3.88 -4.92
N LEU A 135 3.70 5.04 -4.90
CA LEU A 135 2.42 5.30 -5.57
C LEU A 135 2.63 6.17 -6.80
N THR A 136 1.99 5.79 -7.90
CA THR A 136 2.02 6.56 -9.16
C THR A 136 0.58 6.76 -9.66
N PRO A 137 -0.03 7.92 -9.34
CA PRO A 137 -1.29 8.32 -9.94
C PRO A 137 -1.14 8.52 -11.45
N ILE A 138 -2.15 8.12 -12.22
CA ILE A 138 -2.20 8.27 -13.68
C ILE A 138 -3.43 9.10 -14.04
N GLY A 139 -3.21 10.20 -14.75
CA GLY A 139 -4.23 11.20 -15.06
C GLY A 139 -3.64 12.37 -15.85
N THR A 140 -4.46 13.38 -16.13
CA THR A 140 -4.02 14.56 -16.91
C THR A 140 -3.39 15.67 -16.05
N ALA A 141 -3.71 15.73 -14.75
CA ALA A 141 -3.13 16.72 -13.82
C ALA A 141 -2.69 16.04 -12.52
N VAL A 142 -1.67 15.18 -12.59
CA VAL A 142 -1.25 14.36 -11.43
C VAL A 142 -0.43 15.15 -10.41
N VAL A 143 -0.70 14.89 -9.13
CA VAL A 143 0.12 15.32 -7.99
C VAL A 143 0.60 14.05 -7.27
N PRO A 144 1.88 13.94 -6.87
CA PRO A 144 2.39 12.76 -6.18
C PRO A 144 1.54 12.38 -4.96
N ASN A 145 1.33 11.08 -4.76
CA ASN A 145 0.55 10.52 -3.64
C ASN A 145 -0.84 11.15 -3.48
N THR A 146 -1.46 11.63 -4.56
CA THR A 146 -2.76 12.29 -4.53
C THR A 146 -3.64 11.73 -5.67
N ILE A 147 -4.86 11.33 -5.33
CA ILE A 147 -5.92 11.10 -6.32
C ILE A 147 -6.78 12.36 -6.37
N ASN A 148 -7.02 12.83 -7.59
CA ASN A 148 -7.85 13.99 -7.84
C ASN A 148 -8.91 13.73 -8.93
N SER A 149 -9.71 14.73 -9.30
CA SER A 149 -10.79 14.61 -10.28
C SER A 149 -10.32 14.23 -11.69
N SER A 150 -9.02 14.35 -11.97
CA SER A 150 -8.38 13.99 -13.24
C SER A 150 -7.64 12.66 -13.21
N THR A 151 -7.63 11.97 -12.06
CA THR A 151 -6.92 10.70 -11.89
C THR A 151 -7.79 9.53 -12.34
N LEU A 152 -7.34 8.79 -13.34
CA LEU A 152 -8.04 7.63 -13.90
C LEU A 152 -7.67 6.32 -13.21
N GLN A 153 -6.41 6.20 -12.78
CA GLN A 153 -5.86 4.97 -12.23
C GLN A 153 -4.78 5.29 -11.19
N LEU A 154 -4.58 4.40 -10.24
CA LEU A 154 -3.43 4.39 -9.35
C LEU A 154 -2.64 3.11 -9.61
N THR A 155 -1.35 3.25 -9.87
CA THR A 155 -0.42 2.11 -9.82
C THR A 155 0.42 2.22 -8.55
N ALA A 156 0.83 1.08 -8.01
CA ALA A 156 1.73 1.02 -6.87
C ALA A 156 2.73 -0.12 -7.02
N SER A 157 3.85 0.01 -6.31
CA SER A 157 4.82 -1.08 -6.16
C SER A 157 5.35 -1.11 -4.74
N ALA A 158 5.82 -2.28 -4.32
CA ALA A 158 6.53 -2.45 -3.06
C ALA A 158 7.63 -3.50 -3.22
N ASN A 159 8.76 -3.29 -2.57
CA ASN A 159 9.88 -4.22 -2.57
C ASN A 159 9.57 -5.43 -1.68
N ILE A 160 9.95 -6.61 -2.15
CA ILE A 160 9.88 -7.88 -1.42
C ILE A 160 11.24 -8.60 -1.48
N VAL A 161 11.48 -9.54 -0.57
CA VAL A 161 12.66 -10.42 -0.68
C VAL A 161 12.37 -11.50 -1.72
N PRO A 162 13.25 -11.72 -2.72
CA PRO A 162 13.04 -12.76 -3.73
C PRO A 162 12.86 -14.15 -3.11
N GLY A 163 11.95 -14.93 -3.68
CA GLY A 163 11.72 -16.33 -3.29
C GLY A 163 10.82 -16.55 -2.07
N GLN A 164 10.57 -15.54 -1.22
CA GLN A 164 9.83 -15.75 0.03
C GLN A 164 8.31 -15.93 -0.14
N ALA A 165 7.74 -15.42 -1.24
CA ALA A 165 6.30 -15.37 -1.49
C ALA A 165 5.89 -16.07 -2.79
N VAL A 166 6.71 -17.01 -3.29
CA VAL A 166 6.42 -17.75 -4.53
C VAL A 166 5.09 -18.49 -4.42
N GLY A 167 4.24 -18.33 -5.43
CA GLY A 167 2.90 -18.93 -5.45
C GLY A 167 1.94 -18.33 -4.41
N GLY A 168 2.33 -17.25 -3.75
CA GLY A 168 1.50 -16.45 -2.87
C GLY A 168 0.83 -15.29 -3.59
N ARG A 169 0.51 -14.23 -2.84
CA ARG A 169 -0.10 -13.01 -3.37
C ARG A 169 0.30 -11.80 -2.54
N ALA A 170 0.14 -10.60 -3.08
CA ALA A 170 0.18 -9.37 -2.31
C ALA A 170 -1.12 -8.58 -2.48
N GLU A 171 -1.48 -7.85 -1.44
CA GLU A 171 -2.72 -7.07 -1.36
C GLU A 171 -2.36 -5.61 -1.00
N LEU A 172 -2.82 -4.66 -1.80
CA LEU A 172 -2.64 -3.23 -1.57
C LEU A 172 -3.85 -2.64 -0.85
N TYR A 173 -3.61 -1.96 0.25
CA TYR A 173 -4.64 -1.31 1.06
C TYR A 173 -4.44 0.20 1.11
N VAL A 174 -5.55 0.93 1.07
CA VAL A 174 -5.62 2.36 1.43
C VAL A 174 -6.47 2.46 2.69
N GLY A 175 -5.87 2.88 3.79
CA GLY A 175 -6.47 2.71 5.12
C GLY A 175 -6.80 1.23 5.34
N ASN A 176 -8.08 0.93 5.56
CA ASN A 176 -8.56 -0.44 5.77
C ASN A 176 -9.16 -1.11 4.52
N LYS A 177 -9.16 -0.43 3.37
CA LYS A 177 -9.81 -0.92 2.14
C LYS A 177 -8.80 -1.58 1.21
N LEU A 178 -9.07 -2.82 0.80
CA LEU A 178 -8.34 -3.51 -0.26
C LEU A 178 -8.66 -2.83 -1.60
N VAL A 179 -7.65 -2.37 -2.33
CA VAL A 179 -7.81 -1.61 -3.57
C VAL A 179 -7.19 -2.29 -4.79
N ALA A 180 -6.24 -3.21 -4.61
CA ALA A 180 -5.63 -3.98 -5.68
C ALA A 180 -4.94 -5.24 -5.13
N THR A 181 -4.73 -6.23 -5.98
CA THR A 181 -4.06 -7.49 -5.63
C THR A 181 -3.07 -7.87 -6.73
N ASP A 182 -1.89 -8.31 -6.32
CA ASP A 182 -0.90 -8.99 -7.18
C ASP A 182 -0.94 -10.49 -6.86
N THR A 183 -1.31 -11.32 -7.83
CA THR A 183 -1.46 -12.78 -7.62
C THR A 183 -0.35 -13.59 -8.30
N LEU A 184 0.60 -12.94 -8.97
CA LEU A 184 1.60 -13.61 -9.79
C LEU A 184 3.00 -13.30 -9.26
N ILE A 185 3.35 -13.90 -8.11
CA ILE A 185 4.67 -13.73 -7.49
C ILE A 185 5.56 -14.94 -7.81
N SER A 186 6.63 -14.67 -8.56
CA SER A 186 7.65 -15.63 -8.97
C SER A 186 8.85 -15.66 -8.02
N ALA A 187 9.73 -16.66 -8.17
CA ALA A 187 10.93 -16.79 -7.34
C ALA A 187 11.95 -15.67 -7.54
N THR A 188 11.91 -14.99 -8.69
CA THR A 188 12.87 -13.94 -9.05
C THR A 188 12.35 -12.53 -8.76
N ASP A 189 11.10 -12.38 -8.36
CA ASP A 189 10.51 -11.06 -8.16
C ASP A 189 11.14 -10.37 -6.96
N THR A 190 11.58 -9.13 -7.18
CA THR A 190 12.12 -8.24 -6.13
C THR A 190 11.09 -7.20 -5.69
N SER A 191 9.94 -7.15 -6.38
CA SER A 191 8.85 -6.23 -6.11
C SER A 191 7.52 -6.86 -6.51
N VAL A 192 6.46 -6.44 -5.82
CA VAL A 192 5.08 -6.67 -6.24
C VAL A 192 4.52 -5.39 -6.86
N THR A 193 3.61 -5.54 -7.81
CA THR A 193 3.03 -4.42 -8.56
C THR A 193 1.52 -4.46 -8.57
N PHE A 194 0.91 -3.29 -8.47
CA PHE A 194 -0.52 -3.15 -8.33
C PHE A 194 -1.06 -2.14 -9.33
N THR A 195 -2.23 -2.44 -9.85
CA THR A 195 -3.02 -1.51 -10.66
C THR A 195 -4.47 -1.59 -10.18
N THR A 196 -5.07 -0.45 -9.85
CA THR A 196 -6.41 -0.43 -9.26
C THR A 196 -7.53 -0.85 -10.21
N ILE A 197 -7.39 -0.58 -11.52
CA ILE A 197 -8.42 -0.85 -12.53
C ILE A 197 -7.73 -1.11 -13.87
N ASP A 198 -7.68 -2.37 -14.32
CA ASP A 198 -6.93 -2.74 -15.54
C ASP A 198 -7.71 -2.53 -16.86
N VAL A 199 -9.04 -2.61 -16.82
CA VAL A 199 -9.87 -2.57 -18.03
C VAL A 199 -10.83 -1.39 -18.00
N ALA A 200 -10.73 -0.52 -19.01
CA ALA A 200 -11.58 0.65 -19.22
C ALA A 200 -11.76 1.54 -17.96
N PRO A 201 -10.66 2.05 -17.37
CA PRO A 201 -10.75 2.85 -16.15
C PRO A 201 -11.57 4.12 -16.36
N THR A 202 -12.46 4.40 -15.42
CA THR A 202 -13.21 5.67 -15.35
C THR A 202 -12.98 6.35 -14.00
N TYR A 203 -13.09 7.67 -13.97
CA TYR A 203 -13.01 8.47 -12.73
C TYR A 203 -13.97 7.96 -11.65
N ALA A 204 -15.20 7.61 -12.05
CA ALA A 204 -16.22 7.12 -11.15
C ALA A 204 -15.85 5.75 -10.53
N ASN A 205 -15.26 4.84 -11.32
CA ASN A 205 -14.82 3.56 -10.78
C ASN A 205 -13.69 3.73 -9.75
N LEU A 206 -12.73 4.61 -10.03
CA LEU A 206 -11.65 4.88 -9.07
C LEU A 206 -12.18 5.54 -7.80
N MET A 207 -13.12 6.49 -7.90
CA MET A 207 -13.76 7.13 -6.75
C MET A 207 -14.55 6.15 -5.88
N VAL A 208 -15.27 5.19 -6.49
CA VAL A 208 -15.95 4.14 -5.73
C VAL A 208 -14.95 3.20 -5.05
N LEU A 209 -13.84 2.89 -5.72
CA LEU A 209 -12.78 2.02 -5.18
C LEU A 209 -11.99 2.71 -4.06
N ILE A 210 -11.69 4.00 -4.16
CA ILE A 210 -10.89 4.77 -3.19
C ILE A 210 -11.62 6.09 -2.85
N PRO A 211 -12.74 6.04 -2.10
CA PRO A 211 -13.54 7.25 -1.82
C PRO A 211 -12.82 8.25 -0.91
N THR A 212 -11.87 7.76 -0.11
CA THR A 212 -11.11 8.51 0.88
C THR A 212 -9.65 8.07 0.88
N GLY A 213 -8.76 9.00 1.18
CA GLY A 213 -7.33 8.72 1.35
C GLY A 213 -7.00 8.01 2.66
N GLY A 214 -5.71 7.82 2.91
CA GLY A 214 -5.20 7.17 4.11
C GLY A 214 -3.78 6.67 3.94
N GLU A 215 -3.22 6.08 5.01
CA GLU A 215 -1.96 5.35 4.93
C GLU A 215 -2.11 4.17 3.96
N VAL A 216 -1.11 3.99 3.09
CA VAL A 216 -1.06 2.85 2.18
C VAL A 216 -0.21 1.75 2.79
N THR A 217 -0.75 0.53 2.81
CA THR A 217 -0.03 -0.65 3.28
C THR A 217 -0.10 -1.77 2.26
N VAL A 218 0.89 -2.66 2.30
CA VAL A 218 0.91 -3.89 1.50
C VAL A 218 0.96 -5.09 2.44
N LYS A 219 0.02 -6.01 2.25
CA LYS A 219 0.08 -7.34 2.87
C LYS A 219 0.67 -8.32 1.87
N LEU A 220 1.66 -9.09 2.30
CA LEU A 220 2.28 -10.14 1.51
C LEU A 220 1.93 -11.48 2.10
N TYR A 221 1.51 -12.40 1.25
CA TYR A 221 1.20 -13.78 1.57
C TYR A 221 2.11 -14.70 0.76
N ASN A 222 2.58 -15.79 1.37
CA ASN A 222 3.24 -16.87 0.62
C ASN A 222 2.24 -17.99 0.24
N ALA A 223 2.72 -19.06 -0.40
CA ALA A 223 1.89 -20.22 -0.76
C ALA A 223 1.29 -20.96 0.46
N ASN A 224 1.90 -20.81 1.64
CA ASN A 224 1.37 -21.32 2.90
C ASN A 224 0.40 -20.33 3.58
N ASN A 225 0.07 -19.21 2.93
CA ASN A 225 -0.81 -18.18 3.47
C ASN A 225 -0.31 -17.54 4.79
N ASP A 226 0.98 -17.70 5.13
CA ASP A 226 1.63 -16.83 6.11
C ASP A 226 1.50 -15.39 5.64
N VAL A 227 1.28 -14.44 6.55
CA VAL A 227 1.06 -13.05 6.19
C VAL A 227 1.98 -12.11 6.96
N VAL A 228 2.53 -11.14 6.25
CA VAL A 228 3.20 -9.97 6.85
C VAL A 228 2.70 -8.69 6.21
N THR A 229 2.61 -7.64 7.02
CA THR A 229 2.18 -6.32 6.56
C THR A 229 3.36 -5.36 6.58
N SER A 230 3.47 -4.51 5.56
CA SER A 230 4.43 -3.41 5.53
C SER A 230 4.34 -2.56 6.81
N LYS A 231 5.49 -2.22 7.41
CA LYS A 231 5.52 -1.47 8.67
C LYS A 231 5.19 0.02 8.54
N ALA A 232 5.37 0.58 7.35
CA ALA A 232 5.09 1.97 7.03
C ALA A 232 4.85 2.12 5.53
N GLY A 233 4.05 3.11 5.15
CA GLY A 233 3.87 3.51 3.76
C GLY A 233 3.52 4.99 3.61
N PRO A 234 3.45 5.50 2.37
CA PRO A 234 3.04 6.87 2.12
C PRO A 234 1.56 7.07 2.48
N THR A 235 1.20 8.31 2.82
CA THR A 235 -0.21 8.71 2.93
C THR A 235 -0.73 9.12 1.55
N LEU A 236 -1.78 8.45 1.08
CA LEU A 236 -2.53 8.85 -0.10
C LEU A 236 -3.53 9.94 0.27
N LYS A 237 -3.45 11.09 -0.38
CA LYS A 237 -4.48 12.13 -0.33
C LYS A 237 -5.53 11.89 -1.40
N VAL A 238 -6.76 12.27 -1.13
CA VAL A 238 -7.88 12.15 -2.08
C VAL A 238 -8.66 13.45 -2.06
N ASP A 239 -8.84 14.07 -3.22
CA ASP A 239 -9.67 15.25 -3.40
C ASP A 239 -10.29 15.28 -4.80
N TYR A 240 -11.57 14.91 -4.87
CA TYR A 240 -12.32 14.87 -6.12
C TYR A 240 -13.02 16.20 -6.47
N ILE A 241 -12.92 17.22 -5.61
CA ILE A 241 -13.70 18.45 -5.77
C ILE A 241 -12.86 19.51 -6.46
N ALA A 242 -13.21 19.82 -7.70
CA ALA A 242 -12.58 20.90 -8.43
C ALA A 242 -13.13 22.28 -8.05
N PRO A 243 -12.33 23.36 -8.12
CA PRO A 243 -12.83 24.73 -8.10
C PRO A 243 -13.91 24.95 -9.18
N THR A 244 -14.91 25.80 -8.94
CA THR A 244 -16.12 25.90 -9.81
C THR A 244 -16.33 27.27 -10.45
N LEU A 245 -15.25 28.05 -10.65
CA LEU A 245 -15.35 29.46 -11.05
C LEU A 245 -16.21 29.64 -12.30
N THR A 246 -17.34 30.33 -12.16
CA THR A 246 -18.29 30.58 -13.25
C THR A 246 -18.20 32.00 -13.78
N ASN A 247 -18.06 32.98 -12.90
CA ASN A 247 -18.09 34.39 -13.28
C ASN A 247 -17.07 35.23 -12.52
N ILE A 248 -16.59 36.29 -13.19
CA ILE A 248 -15.79 37.36 -12.60
C ILE A 248 -16.51 38.67 -12.90
N SER A 249 -17.02 39.32 -11.87
CA SER A 249 -17.94 40.45 -11.99
C SER A 249 -17.21 41.79 -12.04
N SER A 250 -16.17 41.94 -11.21
CA SER A 250 -15.43 43.20 -11.09
C SER A 250 -14.02 42.97 -10.57
N VAL A 251 -13.13 43.92 -10.85
CA VAL A 251 -11.77 43.96 -10.31
C VAL A 251 -11.49 45.33 -9.73
N ILE A 252 -10.98 45.36 -8.52
CA ILE A 252 -10.44 46.56 -7.88
C ILE A 252 -8.92 46.43 -7.87
N TYR A 253 -8.20 47.43 -8.39
CA TYR A 253 -6.77 47.55 -8.20
C TYR A 253 -6.50 48.55 -7.08
N ASN A 254 -6.08 48.05 -5.91
CA ASN A 254 -5.65 48.87 -4.80
C ASN A 254 -4.14 49.04 -4.83
N ARG A 255 -3.68 50.24 -5.21
CA ARG A 255 -2.26 50.51 -5.36
C ARG A 255 -1.51 50.61 -4.03
N PHE A 256 -2.15 51.14 -2.99
CA PHE A 256 -1.53 51.24 -1.67
C PHE A 256 -1.32 49.87 -1.03
N ALA A 257 -2.30 48.98 -1.20
CA ALA A 257 -2.22 47.62 -0.69
C ALA A 257 -1.45 46.67 -1.64
N HIS A 258 -1.13 47.14 -2.86
CA HIS A 258 -0.48 46.35 -3.90
C HIS A 258 -1.26 45.09 -4.27
N GLN A 259 -2.58 45.22 -4.44
CA GLN A 259 -3.47 44.08 -4.59
C GLN A 259 -4.51 44.30 -5.67
N LEU A 260 -4.85 43.21 -6.36
CA LEU A 260 -6.09 43.11 -7.13
C LEU A 260 -7.12 42.32 -6.31
N TYR A 261 -8.32 42.88 -6.20
CA TYR A 261 -9.46 42.24 -5.56
C TYR A 261 -10.51 41.94 -6.62
N PHE A 262 -10.74 40.66 -6.86
CA PHE A 262 -11.75 40.20 -7.80
C PHE A 262 -13.02 39.82 -7.05
N THR A 263 -14.15 40.34 -7.48
CA THR A 263 -15.47 39.82 -7.09
C THR A 263 -15.87 38.75 -8.08
N VAL A 264 -16.15 37.54 -7.58
CA VAL A 264 -16.36 36.35 -8.42
C VAL A 264 -17.57 35.54 -7.95
N ILE A 265 -17.91 34.49 -8.71
CA ILE A 265 -18.91 33.48 -8.33
C ILE A 265 -18.30 32.09 -8.48
N GLY A 266 -18.35 31.31 -7.41
CA GLY A 266 -17.93 29.90 -7.39
C GLY A 266 -16.41 29.70 -7.38
N ALA A 267 -15.63 30.55 -6.72
CA ALA A 267 -14.17 30.49 -6.79
C ALA A 267 -13.57 29.14 -6.35
N GLY A 268 -14.27 28.38 -5.50
CA GLY A 268 -13.75 27.15 -4.88
C GLY A 268 -13.43 27.36 -3.40
N ALA A 269 -12.52 26.54 -2.87
CA ALA A 269 -12.13 26.57 -1.48
C ALA A 269 -11.16 27.73 -1.20
N THR A 270 -11.18 28.24 0.03
CA THR A 270 -10.20 29.27 0.44
C THR A 270 -8.80 28.68 0.41
N GLY A 271 -7.86 29.42 -0.20
CA GLY A 271 -6.48 29.00 -0.38
C GLY A 271 -6.14 28.43 -1.76
N ASP A 272 -7.15 28.07 -2.57
CA ASP A 272 -6.95 27.62 -3.96
C ASP A 272 -6.16 28.68 -4.74
N LYS A 273 -5.19 28.25 -5.54
CA LYS A 273 -4.24 29.13 -6.22
C LYS A 273 -4.81 29.67 -7.51
N VAL A 274 -4.56 30.95 -7.76
CA VAL A 274 -4.93 31.63 -8.99
C VAL A 274 -3.73 31.65 -9.93
N ASN A 275 -3.97 31.32 -11.20
CA ASN A 275 -2.96 31.39 -12.24
C ASN A 275 -2.75 32.84 -12.70
N VAL A 276 -1.94 33.59 -11.95
CA VAL A 276 -1.70 35.03 -12.21
C VAL A 276 -1.05 35.29 -13.57
N ASN A 277 -0.35 34.32 -14.17
CA ASN A 277 0.18 34.46 -15.53
C ASN A 277 -0.91 34.66 -16.59
N MET A 278 -2.17 34.35 -16.27
CA MET A 278 -3.29 34.61 -17.18
C MET A 278 -3.76 36.06 -17.17
N ILE A 279 -3.29 36.89 -16.23
CA ILE A 279 -3.77 38.25 -15.99
C ILE A 279 -2.86 39.25 -16.73
N THR A 280 -3.46 40.03 -17.62
CA THR A 280 -2.81 41.18 -18.28
C THR A 280 -3.57 42.45 -17.94
N ILE A 281 -2.87 43.46 -17.44
CA ILE A 281 -3.42 44.79 -17.17
C ILE A 281 -3.13 45.69 -18.37
N HIS A 282 -4.14 46.45 -18.79
CA HIS A 282 -4.07 47.38 -19.91
C HIS A 282 -4.39 48.79 -19.43
N ASP A 283 -3.51 49.74 -19.76
CA ASP A 283 -3.75 51.17 -19.60
C ASP A 283 -3.83 51.81 -21.00
N PRO A 284 -5.06 52.09 -21.49
CA PRO A 284 -5.24 52.62 -22.83
C PRO A 284 -4.80 54.09 -22.97
N ILE A 285 -4.71 54.86 -21.88
CA ILE A 285 -4.23 56.25 -21.92
C ILE A 285 -2.70 56.27 -22.09
N LEU A 286 -2.01 55.35 -21.42
CA LEU A 286 -0.56 55.18 -21.59
C LEU A 286 -0.20 54.38 -22.84
N GLY A 287 -1.16 53.68 -23.45
CA GLY A 287 -0.91 52.73 -24.54
C GLY A 287 -0.04 51.56 -24.12
N ARG A 288 -0.10 51.15 -22.85
CA ARG A 288 0.77 50.12 -22.25
C ARG A 288 -0.03 48.93 -21.76
N THR A 289 0.60 47.77 -21.80
CA THR A 289 0.08 46.52 -21.26
C THR A 289 1.15 45.84 -20.40
N TYR A 290 0.72 45.11 -19.38
CA TYR A 290 1.63 44.36 -18.51
C TYR A 290 0.98 43.06 -18.06
N GLN A 291 1.65 41.94 -18.31
CA GLN A 291 1.22 40.61 -17.87
C GLN A 291 1.86 40.30 -16.52
N LEU A 292 1.05 39.88 -15.54
CA LEU A 292 1.56 39.46 -14.23
C LEU A 292 2.37 38.17 -14.34
N THR A 293 3.29 37.96 -13.40
CA THR A 293 4.20 36.81 -13.41
C THR A 293 4.14 36.02 -12.11
N ALA A 294 4.01 34.70 -12.20
CA ALA A 294 4.10 33.77 -11.06
C ALA A 294 5.58 33.39 -10.80
N SER A 295 6.37 34.35 -10.32
CA SER A 295 7.80 34.16 -10.00
C SER A 295 8.10 34.51 -8.54
N THR A 296 9.30 34.21 -8.04
CA THR A 296 9.70 34.45 -6.63
C THR A 296 9.42 35.89 -6.16
N ASN A 297 9.57 36.87 -7.05
CA ASN A 297 9.30 38.29 -6.78
C ASN A 297 8.10 38.83 -7.60
N GLY A 298 7.43 37.95 -8.32
CA GLY A 298 6.21 38.23 -9.07
C GLY A 298 4.97 38.17 -8.17
N SER A 299 3.81 38.19 -8.79
CA SER A 299 2.53 38.15 -8.09
C SER A 299 2.17 36.74 -7.63
N ASP A 300 1.36 36.68 -6.57
CA ASP A 300 0.70 35.47 -6.11
C ASP A 300 -0.80 35.73 -5.98
N GLY A 301 -1.62 34.71 -6.25
CA GLY A 301 -3.06 34.85 -6.18
C GLY A 301 -3.70 33.65 -5.52
N PHE A 302 -4.76 33.91 -4.77
CA PHE A 302 -5.50 32.89 -4.04
C PHE A 302 -6.98 33.24 -3.93
N VAL A 303 -7.80 32.21 -3.78
CA VAL A 303 -9.19 32.32 -3.39
C VAL A 303 -9.25 32.73 -1.92
N ASN A 304 -9.84 33.90 -1.66
CA ASN A 304 -10.05 34.44 -0.31
C ASN A 304 -11.44 34.06 0.25
N GLY A 305 -12.35 33.63 -0.63
CA GLY A 305 -13.66 33.07 -0.31
C GLY A 305 -14.42 32.73 -1.59
N GLU A 306 -15.58 32.09 -1.48
CA GLU A 306 -16.37 31.62 -2.65
C GLU A 306 -16.66 32.74 -3.68
N ASN A 307 -16.76 33.99 -3.22
CA ASN A 307 -17.04 35.17 -4.04
C ASN A 307 -15.87 36.15 -4.14
N SER A 308 -14.68 35.78 -3.66
CA SER A 308 -13.55 36.69 -3.56
C SER A 308 -12.23 36.01 -3.94
N ILE A 309 -11.50 36.64 -4.84
CA ILE A 309 -10.11 36.31 -5.16
C ILE A 309 -9.24 37.52 -4.86
N VAL A 310 -8.08 37.27 -4.28
CA VAL A 310 -7.05 38.28 -4.03
C VAL A 310 -5.78 37.90 -4.78
N VAL A 311 -5.18 38.87 -5.46
CA VAL A 311 -3.84 38.76 -6.03
C VAL A 311 -2.96 39.80 -5.37
N ASN A 312 -1.91 39.38 -4.67
CA ASN A 312 -0.88 40.32 -4.21
C ASN A 312 0.13 40.51 -5.32
N ILE A 313 0.46 41.77 -5.60
CA ILE A 313 1.35 42.15 -6.67
C ILE A 313 2.78 42.21 -6.11
N GLY A 314 3.64 41.31 -6.57
CA GLY A 314 5.04 41.24 -6.16
C GLY A 314 5.86 42.45 -6.61
N SER A 315 7.07 42.60 -6.09
CA SER A 315 7.94 43.74 -6.43
C SER A 315 8.26 43.85 -7.92
N THR A 316 8.45 42.73 -8.62
CA THR A 316 8.71 42.73 -10.07
C THR A 316 7.52 43.29 -10.83
N ASP A 317 6.32 42.78 -10.53
CA ASP A 317 5.11 43.20 -11.23
C ASP A 317 4.69 44.63 -10.85
N ARG A 318 4.91 45.03 -9.58
CA ARG A 318 4.73 46.43 -9.16
C ARG A 318 5.61 47.38 -9.97
N TYR A 319 6.86 47.01 -10.20
CA TYR A 319 7.77 47.81 -11.03
C TYR A 319 7.27 47.89 -12.47
N GLY A 320 6.83 46.77 -13.05
CA GLY A 320 6.25 46.73 -14.40
C GLY A 320 4.98 47.57 -14.56
N LEU A 321 4.19 47.69 -13.48
CA LEU A 321 2.99 48.51 -13.41
C LEU A 321 3.25 49.98 -13.03
N THR A 322 4.50 50.41 -12.99
CA THR A 322 4.82 51.82 -12.70
C THR A 322 4.15 52.75 -13.73
N GLY A 323 3.33 53.68 -13.23
CA GLY A 323 2.61 54.67 -14.03
C GLY A 323 1.19 54.26 -14.45
N PHE A 324 0.77 53.01 -14.25
CA PHE A 324 -0.61 52.54 -14.53
C PHE A 324 -1.59 53.15 -13.52
N GLU A 325 -2.10 54.34 -13.83
CA GLU A 325 -2.89 55.19 -12.92
C GLU A 325 -4.18 55.74 -13.55
N SER A 326 -4.52 55.28 -14.76
CA SER A 326 -5.67 55.79 -15.51
C SER A 326 -6.99 55.22 -14.97
N ASP A 327 -8.04 56.05 -14.97
CA ASP A 327 -9.37 55.64 -14.46
C ASP A 327 -10.13 54.70 -15.42
N ASN A 328 -9.59 54.40 -16.62
CA ASN A 328 -10.19 53.55 -17.66
C ASN A 328 -9.36 52.28 -17.96
N MET A 329 -8.54 51.83 -17.01
CA MET A 329 -7.82 50.56 -17.13
C MET A 329 -8.78 49.37 -17.21
N TYR A 330 -8.31 48.30 -17.84
CA TYR A 330 -9.00 47.01 -17.86
C TYR A 330 -8.00 45.87 -17.73
N ILE A 331 -8.49 44.72 -17.26
CA ILE A 331 -7.74 43.47 -17.22
C ILE A 331 -8.29 42.52 -18.28
N THR A 332 -7.38 41.83 -18.95
CA THR A 332 -7.68 40.64 -19.74
C THR A 332 -7.22 39.41 -18.97
N ILE A 333 -8.12 38.43 -18.79
CA ILE A 333 -7.79 37.09 -18.33
C ILE A 333 -7.78 36.17 -19.54
N ALA A 334 -6.65 35.56 -19.85
CA ALA A 334 -6.50 34.66 -20.99
C ALA A 334 -7.44 33.43 -20.91
N PRO A 335 -7.70 32.72 -22.04
CA PRO A 335 -8.37 31.42 -22.02
C PRO A 335 -7.60 30.39 -21.18
N GLY A 336 -8.32 29.42 -20.61
CA GLY A 336 -7.77 28.36 -19.75
C GLY A 336 -8.48 28.24 -18.40
N SER A 337 -7.92 27.41 -17.53
CA SER A 337 -8.38 27.29 -16.14
C SER A 337 -7.65 28.28 -15.23
N PHE A 338 -8.43 29.14 -14.57
CA PHE A 338 -7.89 30.26 -13.81
C PHE A 338 -7.50 29.91 -12.37
N ILE A 339 -8.14 28.89 -11.77
CA ILE A 339 -7.90 28.47 -10.40
C ILE A 339 -7.46 27.01 -10.38
N LYS A 340 -6.54 26.67 -9.47
CA LYS A 340 -6.05 25.33 -9.21
C LYS A 340 -5.95 25.09 -7.70
N ASP A 341 -6.50 23.99 -7.21
CA ASP A 341 -6.38 23.61 -5.80
C ASP A 341 -5.03 22.90 -5.49
N GLU A 342 -4.82 22.52 -4.23
CA GLU A 342 -3.61 21.80 -3.81
C GLU A 342 -3.50 20.38 -4.39
N ALA A 343 -4.64 19.71 -4.62
CA ALA A 343 -4.68 18.38 -5.21
C ALA A 343 -4.44 18.39 -6.72
N GLY A 344 -4.45 19.57 -7.33
CA GLY A 344 -4.22 19.82 -8.73
C GLY A 344 -5.47 19.84 -9.60
N ASN A 345 -6.67 19.78 -9.01
CA ASN A 345 -7.89 20.03 -9.77
C ASN A 345 -7.91 21.50 -10.21
N VAL A 346 -8.53 21.74 -11.35
CA VAL A 346 -8.57 23.06 -11.98
C VAL A 346 -10.01 23.52 -12.18
N SER A 347 -10.24 24.83 -12.13
CA SER A 347 -11.53 25.42 -12.48
C SER A 347 -11.94 25.07 -13.92
N PRO A 348 -13.23 25.21 -14.28
CA PRO A 348 -13.67 25.03 -15.65
C PRO A 348 -12.77 25.78 -16.65
N ASN A 349 -12.40 25.07 -17.72
CA ASN A 349 -11.56 25.64 -18.76
C ASN A 349 -12.39 26.62 -19.60
N ARG A 350 -11.97 27.89 -19.64
CA ARG A 350 -12.61 28.93 -20.43
C ARG A 350 -12.00 28.97 -21.83
N THR A 351 -12.83 28.92 -22.86
CA THR A 351 -12.37 28.98 -24.26
C THR A 351 -12.08 30.40 -24.75
N GLU A 352 -12.62 31.41 -24.07
CA GLU A 352 -12.49 32.81 -24.44
C GLU A 352 -11.87 33.64 -23.31
N ALA A 353 -11.15 34.69 -23.71
CA ALA A 353 -10.58 35.64 -22.78
C ALA A 353 -11.69 36.50 -22.15
N ILE A 354 -11.50 36.91 -20.90
CA ILE A 354 -12.41 37.84 -20.22
C ILE A 354 -11.76 39.21 -20.17
N THR A 355 -12.47 40.24 -20.59
CA THR A 355 -12.04 41.63 -20.40
C THR A 355 -12.95 42.30 -19.38
N ILE A 356 -12.36 42.89 -18.34
CA ILE A 356 -13.11 43.47 -17.22
C ILE A 356 -12.52 44.85 -16.90
N PRO A 357 -13.34 45.90 -16.77
CA PRO A 357 -12.85 47.20 -16.32
C PRO A 357 -12.29 47.09 -14.90
N VAL A 358 -11.24 47.86 -14.63
CA VAL A 358 -10.58 47.93 -13.33
C VAL A 358 -11.04 49.19 -12.61
N ILE A 359 -11.51 49.03 -11.37
CA ILE A 359 -11.74 50.14 -10.46
C ILE A 359 -10.42 50.44 -9.75
N LEU A 360 -9.85 51.61 -10.01
CA LEU A 360 -8.59 52.03 -9.40
C LEU A 360 -8.83 52.69 -8.04
N ILE A 361 -8.16 52.21 -7.00
CA ILE A 361 -7.99 52.91 -5.72
C ILE A 361 -6.55 53.42 -5.69
N LYS A 362 -6.41 54.73 -5.76
CA LYS A 362 -5.15 55.47 -5.92
C LYS A 362 -4.81 56.33 -4.74
#